data_AF-A0A1B6HF51-F1
#
_entry.id   AF-A0A1B6HF51-F1
#
_cell.length_a   1.000
_cell.length_b   1.000
_cell.length_c   1.000
_cell.angle_alpha   90.00
_cell.angle_beta   90.00
_cell.angle_gamma   90.00
#
_symmetry.space_group_name_H-M   'P 1'
#
loop_
_entity.id
_entity.type
_entity.pdbx_description
1 polymer ?
#
loop_
_entity_poly.entity_id
_entity_poly.type
_entity_poly.pdbx_seq_one_letter_code
_entity_poly.pdbx_strand_id
1 'polypeptide(L)'
;MLGGKYMTYPAPCLQRFISQMPKGTMLRRAFYFLSNYASAFYVKIQLSLNNPVVLNGYYFEQLTFSIVNSFPPDGVPPVVSELYNFPEDLLRPNLVFFVNFSDQLMFKRVTTRSPAHWKPRTVNLYRLMQSRHPIVIQEASRFPRDTAFSIYNYILDHLRHRDGKWHHEPPGNKCTVHLSISHLPTTYKYNLYYPPTEVTDVAVM
;
A
#
# COMPACT_ATOMS: atom_id res chain seq x y z
N MET A 1 -13.08 -20.75 -4.69
CA MET A 1 -12.72 -19.34 -5.00
C MET A 1 -13.39 -18.47 -3.95
N LEU A 2 -12.67 -17.60 -3.25
CA LEU A 2 -13.29 -16.54 -2.45
C LEU A 2 -14.06 -15.65 -3.44
N GLY A 3 -15.35 -15.39 -3.22
CA GLY A 3 -16.18 -14.53 -4.06
C GLY A 3 -15.80 -13.04 -3.98
N GLY A 4 -14.51 -12.73 -3.81
CA GLY A 4 -13.99 -11.40 -3.57
C GLY A 4 -13.59 -10.64 -4.84
N LYS A 5 -13.48 -9.33 -4.71
CA LYS A 5 -13.06 -8.41 -5.77
C LYS A 5 -11.56 -8.14 -5.66
N TYR A 6 -10.81 -8.45 -6.71
CA TYR A 6 -9.45 -7.95 -6.86
C TYR A 6 -9.47 -6.51 -7.41
N MET A 7 -8.65 -5.65 -6.82
CA MET A 7 -8.52 -4.25 -7.22
C MET A 7 -7.06 -3.85 -7.34
N THR A 8 -6.79 -2.94 -8.27
CA THR A 8 -5.49 -2.32 -8.43
C THR A 8 -5.51 -0.89 -7.92
N TYR A 9 -4.36 -0.47 -7.38
CA TYR A 9 -4.11 0.89 -6.96
C TYR A 9 -3.33 1.67 -8.03
N PRO A 10 -3.59 2.98 -8.21
CA PRO A 10 -4.78 3.74 -7.79
C PRO A 10 -6.10 3.23 -8.39
N ALA A 11 -7.22 3.62 -7.79
CA ALA A 11 -8.56 3.35 -8.32
C ALA A 11 -8.68 3.72 -9.82
N PRO A 12 -9.46 2.97 -10.63
CA PRO A 12 -9.51 3.13 -12.09
C PRO A 12 -9.77 4.55 -12.58
N CYS A 13 -10.60 5.31 -11.85
CA CYS A 13 -10.91 6.70 -12.19
C CYS A 13 -9.68 7.63 -12.15
N LEU A 14 -8.66 7.28 -11.35
CA LEU A 14 -7.45 8.07 -11.13
C LEU A 14 -6.27 7.64 -12.00
N GLN A 15 -6.30 6.44 -12.59
CA GLN A 15 -5.17 5.89 -13.35
C GLN A 15 -4.75 6.79 -14.51
N ARG A 16 -5.70 7.46 -15.17
CA ARG A 16 -5.45 8.41 -16.26
C ARG A 16 -4.58 9.62 -15.88
N PHE A 17 -4.50 9.95 -14.59
CA PHE A 17 -3.72 11.09 -14.10
C PHE A 17 -2.27 10.72 -13.79
N ILE A 18 -1.94 9.43 -13.67
CA ILE A 18 -0.59 8.96 -13.32
C ILE A 18 0.46 9.44 -14.33
N SER A 19 0.11 9.48 -15.61
CA SER A 19 0.99 9.96 -16.69
C SER A 19 1.22 11.47 -16.65
N GLN A 20 0.30 12.22 -16.03
CA GLN A 20 0.37 13.69 -15.93
C GLN A 20 1.17 14.15 -14.71
N MET A 21 1.35 13.28 -13.71
CA MET A 21 2.10 13.62 -12.49
C MET A 21 3.62 13.51 -12.74
N PRO A 22 4.41 14.60 -12.61
CA PRO A 22 5.84 14.53 -12.88
C PRO A 22 6.56 13.62 -11.88
N LYS A 23 7.43 12.72 -12.37
CA LYS A 23 8.16 11.77 -11.53
C LYS A 23 9.04 12.51 -10.51
N GLY A 24 9.19 11.91 -9.32
CA GLY A 24 10.04 12.42 -8.24
C GLY A 24 9.55 13.68 -7.52
N THR A 25 8.41 14.25 -7.93
CA THR A 25 7.87 15.46 -7.30
C THR A 25 7.08 15.15 -6.03
N MET A 26 6.99 16.15 -5.14
CA MET A 26 6.07 16.12 -4.00
C MET A 26 4.62 15.99 -4.46
N LEU A 27 4.25 16.64 -5.58
CA LEU A 27 2.93 16.53 -6.18
C LEU A 27 2.56 15.08 -6.52
N ARG A 28 3.47 14.33 -7.16
CA ARG A 28 3.22 12.91 -7.47
C ARG A 28 3.08 12.06 -6.21
N ARG A 29 3.84 12.34 -5.14
CA ARG A 29 3.69 11.65 -3.85
C ARG A 29 2.35 11.96 -3.18
N ALA A 30 1.96 13.23 -3.14
CA ALA A 30 0.67 13.66 -2.63
C ALA A 30 -0.49 13.01 -3.41
N PHE A 31 -0.39 12.95 -4.74
CA PHE A 31 -1.36 12.27 -5.59
C PHE A 31 -1.55 10.80 -5.18
N TYR A 32 -0.46 10.07 -4.94
CA TYR A 32 -0.54 8.68 -4.49
C TYR A 32 -1.16 8.57 -3.09
N PHE A 33 -0.72 9.36 -2.11
CA PHE A 33 -1.35 9.34 -0.77
C PHE A 33 -2.86 9.63 -0.82
N LEU A 34 -3.29 10.64 -1.59
CA LEU A 34 -4.70 10.97 -1.76
C LEU A 34 -5.47 9.87 -2.53
N SER A 35 -4.81 9.15 -3.44
CA SER A 35 -5.41 8.01 -4.14
C SER A 35 -5.82 6.87 -3.22
N ASN A 36 -5.23 6.77 -2.01
CA ASN A 36 -5.68 5.80 -1.01
C ASN A 36 -7.13 6.06 -0.57
N TYR A 37 -7.55 7.32 -0.47
CA TYR A 37 -8.92 7.68 -0.08
C TYR A 37 -9.95 7.32 -1.16
N ALA A 38 -9.61 7.57 -2.44
CA ALA A 38 -10.45 7.14 -3.54
C ALA A 38 -10.59 5.60 -3.60
N SER A 39 -9.48 4.90 -3.37
CA SER A 39 -9.47 3.43 -3.30
C SER A 39 -10.30 2.94 -2.11
N ALA A 40 -10.14 3.55 -0.92
CA ALA A 40 -10.91 3.27 0.28
C ALA A 40 -12.42 3.41 0.06
N PHE A 41 -12.84 4.48 -0.62
CA PHE A 41 -14.24 4.70 -0.95
C PHE A 41 -14.80 3.59 -1.85
N TYR A 42 -14.05 3.19 -2.88
CA TYR A 42 -14.48 2.09 -3.74
C TYR A 42 -14.53 0.75 -2.98
N VAL A 43 -13.58 0.49 -2.07
CA VAL A 43 -13.62 -0.68 -1.17
C VAL A 43 -14.88 -0.65 -0.31
N LYS A 44 -15.24 0.48 0.30
CA LYS A 44 -16.48 0.62 1.09
C LYS A 44 -17.72 0.24 0.28
N ILE A 45 -17.78 0.60 -1.00
CA ILE A 45 -18.86 0.18 -1.90
C ILE A 45 -18.88 -1.34 -2.07
N GLN A 46 -17.73 -1.98 -2.33
CA GLN A 46 -17.67 -3.45 -2.48
C GLN A 46 -18.07 -4.18 -1.19
N LEU A 47 -17.61 -3.70 -0.04
CA LEU A 47 -17.97 -4.27 1.27
C LEU A 47 -19.46 -4.13 1.55
N SER A 48 -20.10 -3.02 1.16
CA SER A 48 -21.56 -2.86 1.28
C SER A 48 -22.36 -3.87 0.45
N LEU A 49 -21.73 -4.44 -0.58
CA LEU A 49 -22.28 -5.51 -1.42
C LEU A 49 -21.87 -6.91 -0.93
N ASN A 50 -21.29 -7.02 0.27
CA ASN A 50 -20.71 -8.25 0.83
C ASN A 50 -19.61 -8.88 -0.04
N ASN A 51 -18.90 -8.07 -0.82
CA ASN A 51 -17.75 -8.51 -1.61
C ASN A 51 -16.45 -8.22 -0.84
N PRO A 52 -15.74 -9.24 -0.32
CA PRO A 52 -14.41 -9.00 0.26
C PRO A 52 -13.46 -8.51 -0.81
N VAL A 53 -12.50 -7.66 -0.44
CA VAL A 53 -11.61 -6.98 -1.39
C VAL A 53 -10.16 -7.36 -1.14
N VAL A 54 -9.46 -7.67 -2.23
CA VAL A 54 -8.00 -7.79 -2.26
C VAL A 54 -7.47 -6.64 -3.12
N LEU A 55 -6.79 -5.67 -2.48
CA LEU A 55 -6.26 -4.49 -3.12
C LEU A 55 -4.73 -4.60 -3.22
N ASN A 56 -4.19 -4.54 -4.44
CA ASN A 56 -2.74 -4.46 -4.68
C ASN A 56 -2.29 -2.99 -4.66
N GLY A 57 -1.45 -2.62 -3.68
CA GLY A 57 -1.09 -1.24 -3.39
C GLY A 57 -2.01 -0.62 -2.34
N TYR A 58 -1.49 -0.07 -1.24
CA TYR A 58 -2.26 0.84 -0.39
C TYR A 58 -1.39 1.83 0.39
N TYR A 59 -1.76 2.13 1.64
CA TYR A 59 -1.08 3.12 2.47
C TYR A 59 0.38 2.76 2.77
N PHE A 60 0.68 1.49 3.09
CA PHE A 60 2.02 1.10 3.53
C PHE A 60 3.05 1.11 2.39
N GLU A 61 2.66 0.84 1.15
CA GLU A 61 3.50 1.06 -0.02
C GLU A 61 3.94 2.52 -0.12
N GLN A 62 3.01 3.46 -0.01
CA GLN A 62 3.32 4.89 -0.13
C GLN A 62 4.13 5.41 1.06
N LEU A 63 3.81 4.95 2.28
CA LEU A 63 4.57 5.27 3.49
C LEU A 63 6.00 4.75 3.38
N THR A 64 6.17 3.49 3.01
CA THR A 64 7.49 2.85 2.87
C THR A 64 8.33 3.53 1.81
N PHE A 65 7.73 3.77 0.63
CA PHE A 65 8.40 4.50 -0.43
C PHE A 65 8.85 5.88 0.05
N SER A 66 8.01 6.59 0.79
CA SER A 66 8.33 7.93 1.29
C SER A 66 9.45 7.91 2.34
N ILE A 67 9.46 6.94 3.25
CA ILE A 67 10.50 6.83 4.28
C ILE A 67 11.84 6.43 3.66
N VAL A 68 11.88 5.36 2.86
CA VAL A 68 13.11 4.85 2.26
C VAL A 68 13.80 5.90 1.37
N ASN A 69 13.01 6.77 0.72
CA ASN A 69 13.55 7.84 -0.13
C ASN A 69 13.81 9.17 0.59
N SER A 70 13.21 9.42 1.75
CA SER A 70 13.40 10.69 2.47
C SER A 70 14.48 10.61 3.56
N PHE A 71 14.76 9.42 4.07
CA PHE A 71 15.71 9.22 5.15
C PHE A 71 16.90 8.35 4.70
N PRO A 72 18.12 8.61 5.21
CA PRO A 72 19.24 7.68 5.07
C PRO A 72 18.97 6.40 5.89
N PRO A 73 19.73 5.30 5.66
CA PRO A 73 19.53 4.03 6.38
C PRO A 73 19.49 4.17 7.90
N ASP A 74 20.40 4.95 8.48
CA ASP A 74 20.54 5.12 9.94
C ASP A 74 19.70 6.29 10.50
N GLY A 75 18.95 6.99 9.63
CA GLY A 75 18.13 8.14 9.99
C GLY A 75 16.63 7.88 9.93
N VAL A 76 16.22 6.62 9.83
CA VAL A 76 14.80 6.24 9.80
C VAL A 76 14.18 6.50 11.19
N PRO A 77 13.02 7.19 11.28
CA PRO A 77 12.39 7.47 12.57
C PRO A 77 12.04 6.20 13.34
N PRO A 78 12.06 6.21 14.69
CA PRO A 78 11.66 5.07 15.51
C PRO A 78 10.24 4.60 15.20
N VAL A 79 9.98 3.29 15.20
CA VAL A 79 8.66 2.73 14.84
C VAL A 79 7.52 3.20 15.74
N VAL A 80 7.84 3.65 16.96
CA VAL A 80 6.88 4.22 17.92
C VAL A 80 6.41 5.63 17.54
N SER A 81 7.10 6.30 16.61
CA SER A 81 6.72 7.61 16.09
C SER A 81 5.33 7.59 15.44
N GLU A 82 4.61 8.71 15.53
CA GLU A 82 3.32 8.92 14.87
C GLU A 82 3.40 8.81 13.35
N LEU A 83 4.59 8.96 12.76
CA LEU A 83 4.81 8.77 11.32
C LEU A 83 4.33 7.40 10.82
N TYR A 84 4.37 6.38 11.68
CA TYR A 84 3.94 5.03 11.36
C TYR A 84 2.48 4.76 11.71
N ASN A 85 1.74 5.73 12.25
CA ASN A 85 0.33 5.55 12.54
C ASN A 85 -0.46 5.43 11.23
N PHE A 86 -1.40 4.50 11.20
CA PHE A 86 -2.35 4.42 10.10
C PHE A 86 -3.36 5.59 10.24
N PRO A 87 -3.66 6.36 9.18
CA PRO A 87 -4.55 7.51 9.28
C PRO A 87 -5.94 7.10 9.81
N GLU A 88 -6.46 7.84 10.79
CA GLU A 88 -7.72 7.49 11.47
C GLU A 88 -8.94 7.58 10.54
N ASP A 89 -8.88 8.43 9.53
CA ASP A 89 -9.95 8.69 8.56
C ASP A 89 -9.88 7.79 7.32
N LEU A 90 -8.81 6.99 7.18
CA LEU A 90 -8.62 6.06 6.09
C LEU A 90 -9.17 4.67 6.46
N LEU A 91 -9.73 3.95 5.49
CA LEU A 91 -10.27 2.60 5.73
C LEU A 91 -9.12 1.63 6.08
N ARG A 92 -9.09 1.11 7.30
CA ARG A 92 -8.05 0.19 7.74
C ARG A 92 -8.29 -1.22 7.19
N PRO A 93 -7.27 -1.88 6.59
CA PRO A 93 -7.38 -3.27 6.17
C PRO A 93 -7.35 -4.25 7.35
N ASN A 94 -7.97 -5.41 7.19
CA ASN A 94 -7.92 -6.50 8.17
C ASN A 94 -6.56 -7.20 8.16
N LEU A 95 -5.94 -7.34 6.98
CA LEU A 95 -4.60 -7.89 6.78
C LEU A 95 -3.87 -7.13 5.67
N VAL A 96 -2.54 -7.09 5.76
CA VAL A 96 -1.67 -6.57 4.71
C VAL A 96 -0.57 -7.59 4.44
N PHE A 97 -0.41 -8.04 3.20
CA PHE A 97 0.71 -8.89 2.81
C PHE A 97 1.78 -8.06 2.11
N PHE A 98 3.00 -8.08 2.61
CA PHE A 98 4.16 -7.63 1.85
C PHE A 98 4.78 -8.85 1.17
N VAL A 99 4.69 -8.92 -0.16
CA VAL A 99 5.23 -10.05 -0.94
C VAL A 99 6.69 -9.77 -1.30
N ASN A 100 7.60 -10.48 -0.63
CA ASN A 100 9.04 -10.36 -0.84
C ASN A 100 9.51 -11.34 -1.92
N PHE A 101 9.96 -10.83 -3.06
CA PHE A 101 10.53 -11.65 -4.14
C PHE A 101 12.02 -11.83 -3.92
N SER A 102 12.53 -13.06 -3.75
CA SER A 102 13.97 -13.28 -3.61
C SER A 102 14.75 -12.79 -4.84
N ASP A 103 16.03 -12.40 -4.67
CA ASP A 103 16.84 -11.89 -5.79
C ASP A 103 17.02 -12.91 -6.92
N GLN A 104 16.85 -14.20 -6.62
CA GLN A 104 16.91 -15.30 -7.58
C GLN A 104 15.66 -15.38 -8.46
N LEU A 105 14.52 -14.88 -7.97
CA LEU A 105 13.25 -14.84 -8.69
C LEU A 105 13.06 -13.55 -9.50
N MET A 106 13.93 -12.56 -9.29
CA MET A 106 13.88 -11.27 -10.00
C MET A 106 14.57 -11.37 -11.36
N PHE A 107 13.82 -11.17 -12.44
CA PHE A 107 14.39 -10.98 -13.77
C PHE A 107 15.12 -9.63 -13.76
N LYS A 108 16.47 -9.64 -13.72
CA LYS A 108 17.30 -8.43 -13.68
C LYS A 108 17.12 -7.61 -14.96
N ARG A 109 16.10 -6.74 -15.01
CA ARG A 109 16.15 -5.59 -15.92
C ARG A 109 17.18 -4.64 -15.33
N VAL A 110 18.23 -4.35 -16.09
CA VAL A 110 19.31 -3.45 -15.69
C VAL A 110 18.70 -2.10 -15.33
N THR A 111 18.53 -1.82 -14.05
CA THR A 111 18.15 -0.50 -13.53
C THR A 111 19.38 0.17 -12.94
N THR A 112 19.43 1.49 -12.98
CA THR A 112 20.57 2.32 -12.54
C THR A 112 20.77 2.37 -11.03
N ARG A 113 19.91 1.70 -10.24
CA ARG A 113 20.10 1.50 -8.79
C ARG A 113 20.28 0.02 -8.53
N SER A 114 21.35 -0.36 -7.83
CA SER A 114 21.53 -1.74 -7.38
C SER A 114 20.33 -2.16 -6.53
N PRO A 115 19.59 -3.23 -6.90
CA PRO A 115 18.52 -3.82 -6.09
C PRO A 115 18.96 -4.10 -4.64
N ALA A 116 20.27 -4.28 -4.43
CA ALA A 116 20.87 -4.54 -3.13
C ALA A 116 20.72 -3.40 -2.10
N HIS A 117 20.47 -2.15 -2.49
CA HIS A 117 20.41 -1.04 -1.51
C HIS A 117 19.00 -0.68 -1.02
N TRP A 118 17.97 -0.81 -1.86
CA TRP A 118 16.63 -0.36 -1.51
C TRP A 118 15.77 -1.48 -0.93
N LYS A 119 15.88 -2.70 -1.47
CA LYS A 119 15.06 -3.83 -1.07
C LYS A 119 15.29 -4.24 0.39
N PRO A 120 16.54 -4.40 0.89
CA PRO A 120 16.74 -4.72 2.31
C PRO A 120 16.15 -3.65 3.24
N ARG A 121 16.22 -2.38 2.85
CA ARG A 121 15.63 -1.27 3.61
C ARG A 121 14.10 -1.36 3.65
N THR A 122 13.47 -1.65 2.51
CA THR A 122 12.03 -1.86 2.42
C THR A 122 11.58 -3.04 3.29
N VAL A 123 12.23 -4.21 3.16
CA VAL A 123 11.90 -5.40 3.95
C VAL A 123 12.04 -5.12 5.45
N ASN A 124 13.13 -4.47 5.86
CA ASN A 124 13.35 -4.11 7.26
C ASN A 124 12.28 -3.15 7.78
N LEU A 125 11.84 -2.18 6.97
CA LEU A 125 10.78 -1.27 7.38
C LEU A 125 9.44 -1.98 7.56
N TYR A 126 9.08 -2.91 6.67
CA TYR A 126 7.89 -3.74 6.84
C TYR A 126 7.97 -4.62 8.10
N ARG A 127 9.14 -5.18 8.42
CA ARG A 127 9.37 -5.92 9.68
C ARG A 127 9.17 -5.04 10.90
N LEU A 128 9.66 -3.80 10.87
CA LEU A 128 9.43 -2.84 11.95
C LEU A 128 7.93 -2.57 12.10
N MET A 129 7.25 -2.21 11.01
CA MET A 129 5.81 -1.88 11.02
C MET A 129 4.91 -3.06 11.41
N GLN A 130 5.34 -4.31 11.18
CA GLN A 130 4.62 -5.52 11.59
C GLN A 130 4.36 -5.58 13.10
N SER A 131 5.19 -4.94 13.92
CA SER A 131 4.95 -4.85 15.38
C SER A 131 3.72 -4.04 15.76
N ARG A 132 3.20 -3.20 14.86
CA ARG A 132 2.10 -2.25 15.13
C ARG A 132 0.88 -2.45 14.23
N HIS A 133 1.02 -3.17 13.12
CA HIS A 133 0.03 -3.27 12.06
C HIS A 133 -0.16 -4.73 11.63
N PRO A 134 -1.32 -5.12 11.07
CA PRO A 134 -1.62 -6.49 10.67
C PRO A 134 -0.89 -6.89 9.36
N ILE A 135 0.43 -6.72 9.35
CA ILE A 135 1.32 -6.98 8.21
C ILE A 135 1.85 -8.40 8.30
N VAL A 136 1.83 -9.10 7.18
CA VAL A 136 2.41 -10.43 6.99
C VAL A 136 3.46 -10.33 5.90
N ILE A 137 4.68 -10.73 6.21
CA ILE A 137 5.75 -10.80 5.21
C ILE A 137 5.67 -12.18 4.56
N GLN A 138 5.32 -12.21 3.29
CA GLN A 138 5.20 -13.43 2.50
C GLN A 138 6.37 -13.52 1.52
N GLU A 139 7.22 -14.53 1.68
CA GLU A 139 8.24 -14.84 0.68
C GLU A 139 7.56 -15.41 -0.57
N ALA A 140 7.91 -14.87 -1.74
CA ALA A 140 7.38 -15.37 -3.00
C ALA A 140 8.01 -16.72 -3.34
N SER A 141 7.17 -17.70 -3.68
CA SER A 141 7.61 -18.92 -4.34
C SER A 141 8.01 -18.64 -5.79
N ARG A 142 8.84 -19.53 -6.34
CA ARG A 142 9.11 -19.59 -7.79
C ARG A 142 7.82 -19.70 -8.61
N PHE A 143 6.81 -20.38 -8.07
CA PHE A 143 5.51 -20.51 -8.71
C PHE A 143 4.51 -19.57 -8.03
N PRO A 144 3.99 -18.55 -8.75
CA PRO A 144 3.05 -17.59 -8.18
C PRO A 144 1.79 -18.22 -7.55
N ARG A 145 1.39 -19.41 -8.03
CA ARG A 145 0.26 -20.16 -7.46
C ARG A 145 0.52 -20.58 -6.02
N ASP A 146 1.74 -20.98 -5.67
CA ASP A 146 2.06 -21.41 -4.30
C ASP A 146 2.02 -20.21 -3.36
N THR A 147 2.55 -19.06 -3.79
CA THR A 147 2.45 -17.79 -3.05
C THR A 147 1.00 -17.42 -2.81
N ALA A 148 0.17 -17.45 -3.87
CA ALA A 148 -1.26 -17.15 -3.76
C ALA A 148 -1.99 -18.14 -2.85
N PHE A 149 -1.64 -19.43 -2.90
CA PHE A 149 -2.21 -20.46 -2.04
C PHE A 149 -1.82 -20.28 -0.57
N SER A 150 -0.57 -19.91 -0.29
CA SER A 150 -0.09 -19.57 1.06
C SER A 150 -0.87 -18.38 1.64
N ILE A 151 -0.98 -17.29 0.86
CA ILE A 151 -1.77 -16.10 1.25
C ILE A 151 -3.24 -16.49 1.50
N TYR A 152 -3.81 -17.29 0.61
CA TYR A 152 -5.20 -17.76 0.71
C TYR A 152 -5.45 -18.55 2.01
N ASN A 153 -4.59 -19.52 2.33
CA ASN A 153 -4.74 -20.30 3.56
C ASN A 153 -4.58 -19.41 4.80
N TYR A 154 -3.60 -18.50 4.79
CA TYR A 154 -3.43 -17.54 5.88
C TYR A 154 -4.71 -16.71 6.10
N ILE A 155 -5.31 -16.20 5.02
CA ILE A 155 -6.57 -15.45 5.08
C ILE A 155 -7.68 -16.32 5.71
N LEU A 156 -7.83 -17.58 5.28
CA LEU A 156 -8.85 -18.46 5.83
C LEU A 156 -8.64 -18.73 7.33
N ASP A 157 -7.40 -18.94 7.76
CA ASP A 157 -7.10 -19.28 9.15
C ASP A 157 -7.28 -18.07 10.09
N HIS A 158 -7.03 -16.86 9.60
CA HIS A 158 -6.97 -15.66 10.45
C HIS A 158 -8.22 -14.76 10.35
N LEU A 159 -9.01 -14.86 9.28
CA LEU A 159 -10.22 -14.03 9.09
C LEU A 159 -11.54 -14.79 9.29
N ARG A 160 -11.58 -16.13 9.19
CA ARG A 160 -12.85 -16.88 9.34
C ARG A 160 -13.46 -16.83 10.74
N HIS A 161 -12.72 -16.38 11.75
CA HIS A 161 -13.20 -16.30 13.14
C HIS A 161 -13.73 -14.94 13.56
N ARG A 162 -13.59 -13.87 12.75
CA ARG A 162 -13.91 -12.50 13.19
C ARG A 162 -15.33 -12.03 12.92
N ASP A 163 -16.03 -12.56 11.92
CA ASP A 163 -17.28 -11.93 11.45
C ASP A 163 -18.47 -12.89 11.45
N GLY A 164 -19.12 -12.99 12.61
CA GLY A 164 -20.52 -13.38 12.71
C GLY A 164 -21.50 -12.21 12.47
N LYS A 165 -21.04 -10.96 12.43
CA LYS A 165 -21.85 -9.76 12.15
C LYS A 165 -20.99 -8.61 11.61
N TRP A 166 -21.17 -8.27 10.33
CA TRP A 166 -20.74 -6.99 9.79
C TRP A 166 -21.69 -5.91 10.33
N HIS A 167 -21.23 -5.07 11.26
CA HIS A 167 -22.03 -3.95 11.74
C HIS A 167 -22.11 -2.85 10.67
N HIS A 168 -23.34 -2.61 10.19
CA HIS A 168 -23.68 -1.57 9.23
C HIS A 168 -23.79 -0.17 9.87
N GLU A 169 -23.25 0.80 9.12
CA GLU A 169 -23.64 2.22 9.00
C GLU A 169 -23.25 3.23 10.10
N PRO A 170 -22.78 4.42 9.69
CA PRO A 170 -23.59 5.62 9.93
C PRO A 170 -23.71 6.52 8.68
N PRO A 171 -24.63 7.51 8.73
CA PRO A 171 -25.43 7.94 7.60
C PRO A 171 -24.78 9.03 6.76
N GLY A 172 -25.22 9.07 5.51
CA GLY A 172 -25.30 10.24 4.62
C GLY A 172 -24.19 11.28 4.71
N ASN A 173 -23.41 11.42 3.64
CA ASN A 173 -23.14 12.74 3.06
C ASN A 173 -22.67 12.61 1.61
N LYS A 174 -23.32 13.39 0.74
CA LYS A 174 -22.92 13.62 -0.64
C LYS A 174 -21.48 14.16 -0.64
N CYS A 175 -20.56 13.49 -1.32
CA CYS A 175 -19.20 14.00 -1.51
C CYS A 175 -19.20 15.16 -2.51
N THR A 176 -19.04 16.38 -2.01
CA THR A 176 -18.43 17.49 -2.76
C THR A 176 -17.01 17.66 -2.20
N VAL A 177 -15.99 17.28 -2.97
CA VAL A 177 -14.59 17.52 -2.60
C VAL A 177 -14.24 18.96 -3.02
N HIS A 178 -14.27 19.89 -2.08
CA HIS A 178 -13.66 21.21 -2.25
C HIS A 178 -12.21 21.16 -1.78
N LEU A 179 -11.27 21.15 -2.72
CA LEU A 179 -9.84 21.35 -2.46
C LEU A 179 -9.54 22.86 -2.48
N SER A 180 -9.34 23.46 -1.31
CA SER A 180 -8.63 24.74 -1.19
C SER A 180 -7.19 24.47 -0.83
N ILE A 181 -6.28 24.71 -1.77
CA ILE A 181 -4.84 24.63 -1.55
C ILE A 181 -4.36 26.05 -1.24
N SER A 182 -4.03 26.33 0.03
CA SER A 182 -3.27 27.53 0.40
C SER A 182 -1.83 27.14 0.76
N HIS A 183 -0.90 27.64 -0.06
CA HIS A 183 0.52 27.95 0.18
C HIS A 183 1.32 27.06 1.16
N LEU A 184 2.26 26.28 0.60
CA LEU A 184 3.46 25.84 1.32
C LEU A 184 4.73 26.12 0.48
N PRO A 185 5.87 26.45 1.12
CA PRO A 185 7.03 26.98 0.43
C PRO A 185 7.77 25.89 -0.35
N THR A 186 8.15 26.23 -1.57
CA THR A 186 9.12 25.51 -2.38
C THR A 186 10.51 25.57 -1.76
N THR A 187 11.14 24.41 -1.51
CA THR A 187 12.44 24.01 -2.09
C THR A 187 13.01 22.82 -1.31
N TYR A 188 13.12 21.65 -1.95
CA TYR A 188 14.26 20.71 -1.85
C TYR A 188 14.17 19.77 -3.05
N LYS A 189 15.07 19.94 -4.02
CA LYS A 189 15.17 19.10 -5.21
C LYS A 189 15.94 17.83 -4.86
N TYR A 190 15.23 16.71 -4.74
CA TYR A 190 15.83 15.39 -4.85
C TYR A 190 15.23 14.66 -6.04
N ASN A 191 16.09 14.24 -6.97
CA ASN A 191 15.75 13.42 -8.12
C ASN A 191 15.30 12.03 -7.63
N LEU A 192 13.99 11.85 -7.48
CA LEU A 192 13.40 10.62 -6.97
C LEU A 192 12.78 9.82 -8.13
N TYR A 193 13.62 8.94 -8.67
CA TYR A 193 13.22 7.93 -9.63
C TYR A 193 12.35 6.87 -8.95
N TYR A 194 11.16 6.62 -9.50
CA TYR A 194 10.21 5.60 -9.06
C TYR A 194 10.73 4.23 -9.55
N PRO A 195 11.08 3.26 -8.69
CA PRO A 195 11.41 1.94 -9.16
C PRO A 195 10.15 1.30 -9.78
N PRO A 196 10.28 0.59 -10.90
CA PRO A 196 9.16 -0.12 -11.51
C PRO A 196 8.72 -1.25 -10.56
N THR A 197 7.45 -1.27 -10.15
CA THR A 197 6.62 -2.43 -9.77
C THR A 197 7.35 -3.71 -9.32
N GLU A 198 8.21 -3.64 -8.30
CA GLU A 198 9.01 -4.76 -7.80
C GLU A 198 8.67 -5.15 -6.35
N VAL A 199 7.80 -4.36 -5.71
CA VAL A 199 7.22 -4.60 -4.39
C VAL A 199 5.72 -4.42 -4.54
N THR A 200 4.96 -5.43 -4.13
CA THR A 200 3.51 -5.35 -4.02
C THR A 200 3.15 -5.57 -2.57
N ASP A 201 2.60 -4.54 -1.91
CA ASP A 201 1.77 -4.77 -0.75
C ASP A 201 0.35 -5.12 -1.22
N VAL A 202 -0.31 -6.00 -0.47
CA VAL A 202 -1.66 -6.45 -0.76
C VAL A 202 -2.50 -6.25 0.49
N ALA A 203 -3.42 -5.30 0.45
CA ALA A 203 -4.37 -5.06 1.52
C ALA A 203 -5.61 -5.94 1.32
N VAL A 204 -6.06 -6.59 2.40
CA VAL A 204 -7.27 -7.41 2.43
C VAL A 204 -8.29 -6.72 3.34
N MET A 205 -9.46 -6.44 2.78
CA MET A 205 -10.58 -5.77 3.44
C MET A 205 -11.87 -6.58 3.31
#